data_AF-A0A453LY51-F1
#
_entry.id   AF-A0A453LY51-F1
#
_cell.length_a   1.000
_cell.length_b   1.000
_cell.length_c   1.000
_cell.angle_alpha   90.00
_cell.angle_beta   90.00
_cell.angle_gamma   90.00
#
_symmetry.space_group_name_H-M   'P 1'
#
loop_
_entity.id
_entity.type
_entity.pdbx_description
1 polymer ?
#
loop_
_entity_poly.entity_id
_entity_poly.type
_entity_poly.pdbx_seq_one_letter_code
_entity_poly.pdbx_strand_id
1 'polypeptide(L)'
;ICLGCSFIMIREVEEGYLKELVDRNMLQLVEMNSFGRIKEFKMHDILRELAVDLCQKNCFGVTQEAKCEGSLEMDGRRLILDKINNDVQQSFSGLHQLRSVITSGHGKSPFTLLPLLCKESRYMTVLELSGIPIKKIPDAIGDLFNLRHLGLRNSKVKMLPRSVEKLSNLLTLDLCKSDIHELPSGIVKLKKLRHLFVEKIMDPDWRNINHLSGMCIPNGLGNLTNLQTLQALQVQDESLRHLGELRQLKSLRLLNVKGIYCGRISESLVQMRHLSLLSVNASDGNEVLLLNVLLPSLQKLRLRGRLAEGALDESPLFQAVEGQNLYELVLSWSQLTEDPLPSLSRLSSLTRLHFTRAYTGEHLSLLTGWFPKLKVL
;
A
#
# COMPACT_ATOMS: atom_id res chain seq x y z
N ILE A 1 16.83 -17.35 0.76
CA ILE A 1 15.66 -16.58 0.31
C ILE A 1 14.68 -16.46 1.48
N CYS A 2 14.97 -15.57 2.43
CA CYS A 2 13.86 -14.93 3.12
C CYS A 2 13.17 -14.12 2.03
N LEU A 3 11.95 -14.48 1.65
CA LEU A 3 11.07 -13.48 1.09
C LEU A 3 11.01 -12.42 2.18
N GLY A 4 11.74 -11.33 1.98
CA GLY A 4 11.64 -10.14 2.80
C GLY A 4 10.22 -9.62 2.61
N CYS A 5 9.28 -10.22 3.33
CA CYS A 5 7.89 -9.82 3.46
C CYS A 5 7.83 -8.56 4.32
N SER A 6 8.53 -7.53 3.88
CA SER A 6 8.35 -6.18 4.37
C SER A 6 7.42 -5.49 3.37
N PHE A 7 6.12 -5.73 3.52
CA PHE A 7 5.01 -4.98 2.90
C PHE A 7 4.62 -5.30 1.45
N ILE A 8 4.49 -6.57 1.06
CA ILE A 8 3.50 -6.90 0.00
C ILE A 8 2.17 -7.12 0.73
N MET A 9 1.19 -6.24 0.50
CA MET A 9 -0.17 -6.42 0.97
C MET A 9 -0.76 -7.65 0.26
N ILE A 10 -0.76 -8.79 0.94
CA ILE A 10 -1.30 -10.05 0.43
C ILE A 10 -2.81 -9.89 0.23
N ARG A 11 -3.30 -10.13 -1.00
CA ARG A 11 -4.72 -10.04 -1.37
C ARG A 11 -5.49 -11.33 -1.07
N GLU A 12 -6.81 -11.30 -1.05
CA GLU A 12 -7.69 -12.48 -0.83
C GLU A 12 -7.40 -13.69 -1.76
N VAL A 13 -7.05 -13.47 -3.04
CA VAL A 13 -6.67 -14.58 -3.96
C VAL A 13 -5.26 -15.11 -3.63
N GLU A 14 -4.35 -14.24 -3.21
CA GLU A 14 -3.00 -14.61 -2.79
C GLU A 14 -3.01 -15.24 -1.38
N GLU A 15 -3.94 -14.83 -0.50
CA GLU A 15 -4.23 -15.42 0.80
C GLU A 15 -4.74 -16.86 0.62
N GLY A 16 -5.55 -17.14 -0.40
CA GLY A 16 -5.99 -18.51 -0.73
C GLY A 16 -4.81 -19.43 -1.04
N TYR A 17 -3.89 -19.00 -1.92
CA TYR A 17 -2.68 -19.77 -2.24
C TYR A 17 -1.71 -19.86 -1.07
N LEU A 18 -1.53 -18.80 -0.29
CA LEU A 18 -0.67 -18.84 0.91
C LEU A 18 -1.24 -19.75 1.98
N LYS A 19 -2.56 -19.69 2.20
CA LYS A 19 -3.26 -20.60 3.09
C LYS A 19 -3.09 -22.04 2.61
N GLU A 20 -3.25 -22.30 1.32
CA GLU A 20 -2.98 -23.63 0.75
C GLU A 20 -1.53 -24.10 0.99
N LEU A 21 -0.53 -23.23 0.83
CA LEU A 21 0.87 -23.56 1.11
C LEU A 21 1.12 -23.83 2.60
N VAL A 22 0.44 -23.11 3.49
CA VAL A 22 0.48 -23.36 4.94
C VAL A 22 -0.23 -24.67 5.29
N ASP A 23 -1.40 -24.92 4.73
CA ASP A 23 -2.19 -26.15 4.94
C ASP A 23 -1.43 -27.39 4.44
N ARG A 24 -0.60 -27.23 3.40
CA ARG A 24 0.31 -28.26 2.88
C ARG A 24 1.65 -28.34 3.61
N ASN A 25 1.83 -27.59 4.71
CA ASN A 25 3.07 -27.52 5.50
C ASN A 25 4.32 -27.09 4.71
N MET A 26 4.15 -26.43 3.57
CA MET A 26 5.27 -25.86 2.80
C MET A 26 5.75 -24.54 3.39
N LEU A 27 4.83 -23.80 4.01
CA LEU A 27 5.08 -22.59 4.78
C LEU A 27 4.57 -22.78 6.21
N GLN A 28 5.26 -22.22 7.18
CA GLN A 28 4.88 -22.20 8.58
C GLN A 28 4.39 -20.80 8.94
N LEU A 29 3.17 -20.71 9.47
CA LEU A 29 2.63 -19.47 9.98
C LEU A 29 3.43 -18.98 11.20
N VAL A 30 3.91 -17.74 11.16
CA VAL A 30 4.65 -17.11 12.26
C VAL A 30 3.75 -16.16 13.03
N GLU A 31 3.04 -15.29 12.31
CA GLU A 31 2.18 -14.29 12.94
C GLU A 31 0.88 -14.13 12.13
N MET A 32 -0.25 -14.07 12.84
CA MET A 32 -1.49 -13.54 12.30
C MET A 32 -1.64 -12.08 12.72
N ASN A 33 -2.17 -11.23 11.84
CA ASN A 33 -2.62 -9.93 12.28
C ASN A 33 -3.86 -10.07 13.19
N SER A 34 -4.26 -8.98 13.87
CA SER A 34 -5.42 -9.01 14.79
C SER A 34 -6.75 -9.41 14.15
N PHE A 35 -6.80 -9.45 12.82
CA PHE A 35 -7.98 -9.78 12.02
C PHE A 35 -7.97 -11.24 11.56
N GLY A 36 -7.03 -12.06 12.05
CA GLY A 36 -6.96 -13.49 11.72
C GLY A 36 -6.40 -13.80 10.34
N ARG A 37 -5.73 -12.83 9.68
CA ARG A 37 -5.04 -13.06 8.40
C ARG A 37 -3.55 -13.28 8.63
N ILE A 38 -2.95 -14.09 7.76
CA ILE A 38 -1.50 -14.37 7.77
C ILE A 38 -0.73 -13.06 7.56
N LYS A 39 0.12 -12.70 8.53
CA LYS A 39 0.98 -11.51 8.48
C LYS A 39 2.43 -11.90 8.17
N GLU A 40 2.90 -12.97 8.80
CA GLU A 40 4.27 -13.46 8.62
C GLU A 40 4.26 -14.99 8.55
N PHE A 41 5.12 -15.52 7.69
CA PHE A 41 5.35 -16.95 7.54
C PHE A 41 6.84 -17.22 7.32
N LYS A 42 7.28 -18.43 7.61
CA LYS A 42 8.64 -18.90 7.36
C LYS A 42 8.62 -20.22 6.60
N MET A 43 9.67 -20.50 5.85
CA MET A 43 9.86 -21.80 5.20
C MET A 43 10.88 -22.60 6.02
N HIS A 44 10.63 -23.89 6.22
CA HIS A 44 11.59 -24.78 6.88
C HIS A 44 12.90 -24.83 6.09
N ASP A 45 14.04 -24.93 6.77
CA ASP A 45 15.37 -24.88 6.13
C ASP A 45 15.56 -25.96 5.06
N ILE A 46 15.12 -27.20 5.34
CA ILE A 46 15.17 -28.31 4.38
C ILE A 46 14.32 -28.02 3.12
N LEU A 47 13.11 -27.48 3.29
CA LEU A 47 12.25 -27.11 2.16
C LEU A 47 12.84 -25.96 1.36
N ARG A 48 13.51 -25.03 2.04
CA ARG A 48 14.24 -23.93 1.40
C ARG A 48 15.39 -24.45 0.56
N GLU A 49 16.19 -25.39 1.08
CA GLU A 49 17.29 -26.00 0.33
C GLU A 49 16.78 -26.77 -0.90
N LEU A 50 15.71 -27.56 -0.74
CA LEU A 50 15.05 -28.23 -1.86
C LEU A 50 14.53 -27.22 -2.90
N ALA A 51 13.91 -26.13 -2.47
CA ALA A 51 13.42 -25.09 -3.36
C ALA A 51 14.56 -24.39 -4.13
N VAL A 52 15.72 -24.17 -3.49
CA VAL A 52 16.91 -23.60 -4.14
C VAL A 52 17.48 -24.57 -5.18
N ASP A 53 17.62 -25.85 -4.84
CA ASP A 53 18.10 -26.89 -5.76
C ASP A 53 17.17 -27.01 -6.99
N LEU A 54 15.85 -27.08 -6.78
CA LEU A 54 14.87 -27.10 -7.87
C LEU A 54 14.88 -25.82 -8.70
N CYS A 55 15.14 -24.66 -8.08
CA CYS A 55 15.24 -23.38 -8.77
C CYS A 55 16.45 -23.34 -9.71
N GLN A 56 17.59 -23.88 -9.29
CA GLN A 56 18.81 -23.97 -10.10
C GLN A 56 18.66 -24.99 -11.23
N LYS A 57 18.15 -26.20 -10.93
CA LYS A 57 17.94 -27.27 -11.93
C LYS A 57 17.00 -26.88 -13.08
N ASN A 58 16.01 -26.03 -12.80
CA ASN A 58 15.01 -25.60 -13.77
C ASN A 58 15.27 -24.21 -14.37
N CYS A 59 16.46 -23.64 -14.15
CA CYS A 59 16.83 -22.28 -14.55
C CYS A 59 15.73 -21.26 -14.18
N PHE A 60 15.11 -21.46 -13.02
CA PHE A 60 13.96 -20.66 -12.59
C PHE A 60 14.43 -19.30 -12.08
N GLY A 61 15.57 -19.26 -11.39
CA GLY A 61 16.19 -18.02 -10.99
C GLY A 61 17.58 -18.15 -10.40
N VAL A 62 18.27 -17.02 -10.38
CA VAL A 62 19.64 -16.85 -9.86
C VAL A 62 19.59 -15.92 -8.65
N THR A 63 20.20 -16.33 -7.55
CA THR A 63 20.43 -15.49 -6.37
C THR A 63 21.88 -15.01 -6.39
N GLN A 64 22.10 -13.70 -6.41
CA GLN A 64 23.44 -13.13 -6.42
C GLN A 64 23.72 -12.41 -5.10
N GLU A 65 24.79 -12.82 -4.43
CA GLU A 65 25.48 -12.00 -3.42
C GLU A 65 26.56 -11.19 -4.15
N ALA A 66 26.67 -9.89 -3.88
CA ALA A 66 27.50 -8.94 -4.63
C ALA A 66 29.04 -9.10 -4.47
N LYS A 67 29.57 -10.33 -4.50
CA LYS A 67 31.01 -10.65 -4.36
C LYS A 67 31.67 -11.33 -5.56
N CYS A 68 30.96 -11.68 -6.63
CA CYS A 68 31.57 -12.41 -7.74
C CYS A 68 32.15 -11.48 -8.81
N GLU A 69 33.47 -11.37 -8.92
CA GLU A 69 34.14 -10.78 -10.09
C GLU A 69 34.08 -11.77 -11.28
N GLY A 70 33.45 -11.39 -12.40
CA GLY A 70 33.36 -12.19 -13.63
C GLY A 70 32.19 -11.82 -14.54
N SER A 71 32.25 -12.22 -15.82
CA SER A 71 31.11 -12.18 -16.75
C SER A 71 30.09 -13.25 -16.38
N LEU A 72 28.83 -12.88 -16.18
CA LEU A 72 27.79 -13.81 -15.75
C LEU A 72 26.81 -14.08 -16.89
N GLU A 73 26.66 -15.37 -17.19
CA GLU A 73 25.61 -15.88 -18.06
C GLU A 73 24.33 -16.08 -17.24
N MET A 74 23.34 -15.23 -17.49
CA MET A 74 22.02 -15.33 -16.85
C MET A 74 21.14 -16.29 -17.67
N ASP A 75 21.12 -17.57 -17.30
CA ASP A 75 20.18 -18.55 -17.87
C ASP A 75 18.83 -18.58 -17.10
N GLY A 76 18.74 -17.83 -15.99
CA GLY A 76 17.55 -17.78 -15.15
C GLY A 76 16.48 -16.80 -15.62
N ARG A 77 15.21 -17.14 -15.43
CA ARG A 77 14.08 -16.21 -15.69
C ARG A 77 13.80 -15.23 -14.55
N ARG A 78 14.36 -15.46 -13.36
CA ARG A 78 14.22 -14.59 -12.19
C ARG A 78 15.59 -14.25 -11.62
N LEU A 79 15.86 -12.97 -11.43
CA LEU A 79 17.07 -12.51 -10.77
C LEU A 79 16.71 -11.97 -9.38
N ILE A 80 17.37 -12.49 -8.35
CA ILE A 80 17.30 -11.98 -6.99
C ILE A 80 18.67 -11.41 -6.63
N LEU A 81 18.73 -10.10 -6.39
CA LEU A 81 19.96 -9.42 -5.96
C LEU A 81 19.90 -9.18 -4.46
N ASP A 82 20.78 -9.82 -3.69
CA ASP A 82 20.88 -9.61 -2.25
C ASP A 82 22.10 -8.72 -1.94
N LYS A 83 21.89 -7.65 -1.16
CA LYS A 83 22.93 -6.70 -0.71
C LYS A 83 23.79 -6.13 -1.86
N ILE A 84 23.23 -5.18 -2.61
CA ILE A 84 23.97 -4.40 -3.62
C ILE A 84 24.97 -3.48 -2.88
N ASN A 85 26.18 -3.97 -2.67
CA ASN A 85 27.23 -3.24 -1.94
C ASN A 85 28.20 -2.48 -2.85
N ASN A 86 28.33 -2.88 -4.12
CA ASN A 86 29.25 -2.26 -5.09
C ASN A 86 28.51 -1.94 -6.39
N ASP A 87 29.01 -0.96 -7.14
CA ASP A 87 28.58 -0.72 -8.52
C ASP A 87 28.79 -2.02 -9.30
N VAL A 88 27.68 -2.64 -9.72
CA VAL A 88 27.74 -3.84 -10.52
C VAL A 88 28.18 -3.44 -11.93
N GLN A 89 29.48 -3.34 -12.15
CA GLN A 89 30.10 -3.10 -13.47
C GLN A 89 30.21 -4.40 -14.29
N GLN A 90 29.39 -5.40 -14.00
CA GLN A 90 29.44 -6.69 -14.68
C GLN A 90 28.72 -6.63 -16.02
N SER A 91 29.35 -7.19 -17.04
CA SER A 91 28.70 -7.51 -18.31
C SER A 91 27.76 -8.70 -18.08
N PHE A 92 26.46 -8.44 -18.16
CA PHE A 92 25.44 -9.49 -18.11
C PHE A 92 25.13 -9.95 -19.53
N SER A 93 25.22 -11.26 -19.77
CA SER A 93 24.61 -11.89 -20.94
C SER A 93 23.30 -12.57 -20.52
N GLY A 94 22.34 -12.70 -21.44
CA GLY A 94 21.08 -13.43 -21.17
C GLY A 94 19.92 -12.62 -20.55
N LEU A 95 20.05 -11.30 -20.40
CA LEU A 95 18.99 -10.45 -19.79
C LEU A 95 17.63 -10.56 -20.49
N HIS A 96 17.61 -10.87 -21.79
CA HIS A 96 16.38 -11.03 -22.58
C HIS A 96 15.42 -12.10 -22.05
N GLN A 97 15.91 -13.08 -21.26
CA GLN A 97 15.08 -14.13 -20.67
C GLN A 97 14.42 -13.71 -19.35
N LEU A 98 14.85 -12.60 -18.75
CA LEU A 98 14.38 -12.17 -17.44
C LEU A 98 12.90 -11.78 -17.47
N ARG A 99 12.15 -12.40 -16.57
CA ARG A 99 10.73 -12.15 -16.29
C ARG A 99 10.52 -11.46 -14.96
N SER A 100 11.48 -11.54 -14.05
CA SER A 100 11.41 -10.93 -12.73
C SER A 100 12.79 -10.50 -12.25
N VAL A 101 12.90 -9.27 -11.75
CA VAL A 101 14.06 -8.80 -10.99
C VAL A 101 13.56 -8.35 -9.63
N ILE A 102 14.15 -8.88 -8.57
CA ILE A 102 13.80 -8.58 -7.19
C ILE A 102 15.07 -8.24 -6.43
N THR A 103 15.07 -7.14 -5.71
CA THR A 103 16.22 -6.77 -4.87
C THR A 103 15.86 -6.90 -3.40
N SER A 104 16.74 -7.54 -2.65
CA SER A 104 16.65 -7.73 -1.21
C SER A 104 17.71 -6.85 -0.53
N GLY A 105 17.25 -5.92 0.30
CA GLY A 105 18.11 -5.10 1.17
C GLY A 105 18.26 -3.63 0.77
N HIS A 106 18.83 -2.86 1.70
CA HIS A 106 19.12 -1.44 1.52
C HIS A 106 20.49 -1.27 0.85
N GLY A 107 20.51 -1.21 -0.48
CA GLY A 107 21.72 -0.87 -1.23
C GLY A 107 22.12 0.59 -0.96
N LYS A 108 23.41 0.87 -0.76
CA LYS A 108 23.91 2.26 -0.65
C LYS A 108 24.39 2.80 -1.99
N SER A 109 24.71 1.93 -2.94
CA SER A 109 25.23 2.27 -4.27
C SER A 109 24.10 2.55 -5.27
N PRO A 110 24.37 3.38 -6.31
CA PRO A 110 23.43 3.60 -7.39
C PRO A 110 23.23 2.32 -8.22
N PHE A 111 21.98 2.06 -8.61
CA PHE A 111 21.65 0.89 -9.42
C PHE A 111 21.79 1.20 -10.91
N THR A 112 23.00 1.02 -11.43
CA THR A 112 23.40 1.35 -12.81
C THR A 112 22.82 0.41 -13.86
N LEU A 113 22.32 -0.77 -13.47
CA LEU A 113 21.79 -1.80 -14.39
C LEU A 113 20.38 -1.51 -14.90
N LEU A 114 19.64 -0.58 -14.26
CA LEU A 114 18.25 -0.32 -14.61
C LEU A 114 18.01 0.01 -16.09
N PRO A 115 18.81 0.87 -16.76
CA PRO A 115 18.61 1.16 -18.18
C PRO A 115 18.80 -0.07 -19.08
N LEU A 116 19.81 -0.91 -18.78
CA LEU A 116 20.08 -2.13 -19.54
C LEU A 116 18.95 -3.15 -19.37
N LEU A 117 18.51 -3.37 -18.12
CA LEU A 117 17.39 -4.26 -17.81
C LEU A 117 16.11 -3.86 -18.56
N CYS A 118 15.78 -2.57 -18.53
CA CYS A 118 14.60 -2.05 -19.23
C CYS A 118 14.68 -2.25 -20.74
N LYS A 119 15.86 -2.10 -21.34
CA LYS A 119 16.06 -2.21 -22.79
C LYS A 119 16.06 -3.66 -23.28
N GLU A 120 16.68 -4.57 -22.53
CA GLU A 120 16.93 -5.94 -22.98
C GLU A 120 15.85 -6.94 -22.53
N SER A 121 15.22 -6.72 -21.37
CA SER A 121 14.31 -7.70 -20.74
C SER A 121 12.83 -7.47 -21.12
N ARG A 122 12.49 -7.51 -22.42
CA ARG A 122 11.13 -7.15 -22.92
C ARG A 122 9.98 -8.01 -22.37
N TYR A 123 10.28 -9.19 -21.83
CA TYR A 123 9.32 -10.11 -21.20
C TYR A 123 9.21 -9.93 -19.69
N MET A 124 9.84 -8.89 -19.12
CA MET A 124 9.78 -8.61 -17.69
C MET A 124 8.34 -8.33 -17.25
N THR A 125 7.92 -9.01 -16.18
CA THR A 125 6.60 -8.89 -15.56
C THR A 125 6.67 -8.30 -14.15
N VAL A 126 7.79 -8.45 -13.46
CA VAL A 126 8.02 -7.94 -12.10
C VAL A 126 9.36 -7.24 -12.04
N LEU A 127 9.35 -5.98 -11.61
CA LEU A 127 10.54 -5.20 -11.31
C LEU A 127 10.38 -4.65 -9.90
N GLU A 128 10.99 -5.30 -8.92
CA GLU A 128 10.95 -4.95 -7.51
C GLU A 128 12.31 -4.42 -7.08
N LEU A 129 12.39 -3.10 -6.92
CA LEU A 129 13.60 -2.35 -6.63
C LEU A 129 13.49 -1.58 -5.30
N SER A 130 12.60 -2.01 -4.40
CA SER A 130 12.38 -1.36 -3.12
C SER A 130 13.65 -1.29 -2.27
N GLY A 131 13.87 -0.14 -1.64
CA GLY A 131 15.03 0.11 -0.77
C GLY A 131 16.31 0.52 -1.51
N ILE A 132 16.29 0.58 -2.85
CA ILE A 132 17.43 1.02 -3.65
C ILE A 132 17.38 2.55 -3.86
N PRO A 133 18.50 3.28 -3.73
CA PRO A 133 18.57 4.74 -3.87
C PRO A 133 18.52 5.20 -5.34
N ILE A 134 17.60 4.65 -6.13
CA ILE A 134 17.34 5.04 -7.53
C ILE A 134 16.81 6.47 -7.54
N LYS A 135 17.45 7.37 -8.30
CA LYS A 135 17.03 8.77 -8.43
C LYS A 135 16.18 9.04 -9.67
N LYS A 136 16.45 8.32 -10.76
CA LYS A 136 15.80 8.49 -12.07
C LYS A 136 15.42 7.13 -12.62
N ILE A 137 14.20 7.02 -13.13
CA ILE A 137 13.76 5.88 -13.93
C ILE A 137 14.01 6.22 -15.41
N PRO A 138 14.69 5.36 -16.18
CA PRO A 138 15.00 5.61 -17.58
C PRO A 138 13.73 5.55 -18.44
N ASP A 139 13.68 6.30 -19.54
CA ASP A 139 12.55 6.26 -20.49
C ASP A 139 12.28 4.85 -21.05
N ALA A 140 13.32 4.02 -21.15
CA ALA A 140 13.22 2.61 -21.56
C ALA A 140 12.29 1.77 -20.66
N ILE A 141 11.90 2.25 -19.46
CA ILE A 141 10.89 1.56 -18.65
C ILE A 141 9.60 1.29 -19.44
N GLY A 142 9.22 2.19 -20.35
CA GLY A 142 8.04 2.04 -21.19
C GLY A 142 8.12 0.92 -22.22
N ASP A 143 9.31 0.35 -22.44
CA ASP A 143 9.52 -0.81 -23.33
C ASP A 143 9.11 -2.13 -22.65
N LEU A 144 8.98 -2.13 -21.31
CA LEU A 144 8.52 -3.27 -20.53
C LEU A 144 6.99 -3.41 -20.58
N PHE A 145 6.43 -3.58 -21.78
CA PHE A 145 4.98 -3.65 -22.01
C PHE A 145 4.28 -4.74 -21.19
N ASN A 146 4.98 -5.83 -20.85
CA ASN A 146 4.47 -6.95 -20.06
C ASN A 146 4.53 -6.73 -18.54
N LEU A 147 5.08 -5.59 -18.09
CA LEU A 147 5.28 -5.31 -16.68
C LEU A 147 3.94 -5.22 -15.96
N ARG A 148 3.80 -6.01 -14.89
CA ARG A 148 2.62 -6.07 -14.02
C ARG A 148 2.89 -5.45 -12.65
N HIS A 149 4.13 -5.46 -12.19
CA HIS A 149 4.54 -4.90 -10.91
C HIS A 149 5.79 -4.04 -11.06
N LEU A 150 5.70 -2.80 -10.60
CA LEU A 150 6.84 -1.89 -10.46
C LEU A 150 6.93 -1.43 -9.00
N GLY A 151 7.91 -1.97 -8.28
CA GLY A 151 8.20 -1.66 -6.88
C GLY A 151 9.39 -0.71 -6.77
N LEU A 152 9.16 0.46 -6.17
CA LEU A 152 10.12 1.54 -5.97
C LEU A 152 9.99 2.13 -4.55
N ARG A 153 9.45 1.36 -3.60
CA ARG A 153 9.25 1.79 -2.22
C ARG A 153 10.60 2.14 -1.58
N ASN A 154 10.65 3.17 -0.74
CA ASN A 154 11.89 3.63 -0.11
C ASN A 154 13.02 3.93 -1.12
N SER A 155 12.68 4.34 -2.35
CA SER A 155 13.67 4.81 -3.34
C SER A 155 13.86 6.33 -3.27
N LYS A 156 14.77 6.89 -4.07
CA LYS A 156 14.99 8.34 -4.18
C LYS A 156 14.40 8.91 -5.47
N VAL A 157 13.45 8.21 -6.08
CA VAL A 157 12.86 8.57 -7.38
C VAL A 157 12.05 9.84 -7.20
N LYS A 158 12.39 10.89 -7.96
CA LYS A 158 11.70 12.19 -7.87
C LYS A 158 10.57 12.37 -8.89
N MET A 159 10.72 11.73 -10.04
CA MET A 159 9.76 11.78 -11.14
C MET A 159 9.77 10.44 -11.89
N LEU A 160 8.63 10.09 -12.47
CA LEU A 160 8.52 9.02 -13.44
C LEU A 160 8.58 9.58 -14.87
N PRO A 161 9.22 8.87 -15.83
CA PRO A 161 9.25 9.30 -17.22
C PRO A 161 7.85 9.22 -17.85
N ARG A 162 7.63 10.01 -18.91
CA ARG A 162 6.37 9.99 -19.67
C ARG A 162 6.03 8.60 -20.21
N SER A 163 7.05 7.82 -20.55
CA SER A 163 6.92 6.48 -21.10
C SER A 163 6.25 5.46 -20.15
N VAL A 164 6.11 5.76 -18.85
CA VAL A 164 5.30 4.94 -17.93
C VAL A 164 3.89 4.72 -18.43
N GLU A 165 3.35 5.65 -19.23
CA GLU A 165 2.02 5.51 -19.83
C GLU A 165 1.87 4.31 -20.78
N LYS A 166 2.99 3.77 -21.28
CA LYS A 166 3.03 2.58 -22.15
C LYS A 166 2.86 1.26 -21.39
N LEU A 167 2.96 1.28 -20.06
CA LEU A 167 2.85 0.11 -19.19
C LEU A 167 1.40 -0.37 -19.02
N SER A 168 0.70 -0.63 -20.13
CA SER A 168 -0.74 -0.92 -20.16
C SER A 168 -1.16 -2.18 -19.39
N ASN A 169 -0.20 -3.05 -19.03
CA ASN A 169 -0.41 -4.25 -18.23
C ASN A 169 -0.07 -4.08 -16.74
N LEU A 170 0.33 -2.88 -16.31
CA LEU A 170 0.71 -2.63 -14.93
C LEU A 170 -0.49 -2.81 -14.00
N LEU A 171 -0.32 -3.64 -12.97
CA LEU A 171 -1.31 -3.92 -11.95
C LEU A 171 -0.97 -3.24 -10.62
N THR A 172 0.32 -3.08 -10.33
CA THR A 172 0.81 -2.49 -9.09
C THR A 172 1.93 -1.49 -9.40
N LEU A 173 1.79 -0.28 -8.87
CA LEU A 173 2.84 0.73 -8.80
C LEU A 173 3.05 1.12 -7.34
N ASP A 174 4.22 0.82 -6.80
CA ASP A 174 4.60 1.17 -5.43
C ASP A 174 5.72 2.21 -5.41
N LEU A 175 5.37 3.44 -5.03
CA LEU A 175 6.26 4.59 -4.83
C LEU A 175 6.25 5.05 -3.37
N CYS A 176 5.74 4.23 -2.44
CA CYS A 176 5.61 4.62 -1.05
C CYS A 176 6.99 4.96 -0.45
N LYS A 177 7.07 6.05 0.32
CA LYS A 177 8.31 6.57 0.92
C LYS A 177 9.42 6.86 -0.12
N SER A 178 9.04 7.13 -1.37
CA SER A 178 9.97 7.69 -2.36
C SER A 178 10.03 9.23 -2.27
N ASP A 179 10.90 9.83 -3.08
CA ASP A 179 10.99 11.28 -3.22
C ASP A 179 10.09 11.83 -4.35
N ILE A 180 9.09 11.06 -4.78
CA ILE A 180 8.19 11.47 -5.85
C ILE A 180 7.42 12.74 -5.44
N HIS A 181 7.39 13.73 -6.32
CA HIS A 181 6.66 14.98 -6.08
C HIS A 181 5.45 15.16 -7.01
N GLU A 182 5.46 14.49 -8.18
CA GLU A 182 4.36 14.50 -9.14
C GLU A 182 4.24 13.16 -9.86
N LEU A 183 3.01 12.82 -10.26
CA LEU A 183 2.74 11.69 -11.15
C LEU A 183 2.61 12.21 -12.59
N PRO A 184 3.17 11.50 -13.59
CA PRO A 184 3.02 11.90 -14.98
C PRO A 184 1.54 11.82 -15.39
N SER A 185 1.10 12.74 -16.25
CA SER A 185 -0.31 12.79 -16.74
C SER A 185 -0.77 11.47 -17.34
N GLY A 186 0.13 10.71 -17.97
CA GLY A 186 -0.15 9.39 -18.53
C GLY A 186 -0.49 8.29 -17.51
N ILE A 187 -0.38 8.52 -16.19
CA ILE A 187 -0.75 7.53 -15.17
C ILE A 187 -2.22 7.09 -15.30
N VAL A 188 -3.10 7.99 -15.71
CA VAL A 188 -4.53 7.73 -15.91
C VAL A 188 -4.82 6.81 -17.11
N LYS A 189 -3.82 6.55 -17.97
CA LYS A 189 -3.93 5.60 -19.09
C LYS A 189 -3.75 4.14 -18.64
N LEU A 190 -3.27 3.90 -17.41
CA LEU A 190 -3.02 2.56 -16.87
C LEU A 190 -4.30 1.88 -16.41
N LYS A 191 -5.21 1.56 -17.33
CA LYS A 191 -6.56 1.04 -17.05
C LYS A 191 -6.60 -0.29 -16.27
N LYS A 192 -5.50 -1.07 -16.30
CA LYS A 192 -5.38 -2.32 -15.54
C LYS A 192 -4.82 -2.13 -14.13
N LEU A 193 -4.40 -0.92 -13.77
CA LEU A 193 -3.80 -0.62 -12.48
C LEU A 193 -4.82 -0.91 -11.36
N ARG A 194 -4.40 -1.75 -10.42
CA ARG A 194 -5.21 -2.16 -9.26
C ARG A 194 -4.69 -1.50 -7.99
N HIS A 195 -3.39 -1.23 -7.90
CA HIS A 195 -2.78 -0.71 -6.70
C HIS A 195 -1.84 0.44 -7.00
N LEU A 196 -2.10 1.57 -6.34
CA LEU A 196 -1.27 2.75 -6.39
C LEU A 196 -0.88 3.17 -4.97
N PHE A 197 0.41 3.06 -4.67
CA PHE A 197 0.98 3.47 -3.39
C PHE A 197 1.91 4.66 -3.62
N VAL A 198 1.55 5.82 -3.08
CA VAL A 198 2.27 7.09 -3.30
C VAL A 198 2.40 7.91 -2.00
N GLU A 199 2.26 7.24 -0.86
CA GLU A 199 2.34 7.85 0.46
C GLU A 199 3.80 8.18 0.81
N LYS A 200 4.08 9.42 1.20
CA LYS A 200 5.36 9.87 1.76
C LYS A 200 5.19 10.27 3.21
N ILE A 201 6.12 9.85 4.07
CA ILE A 201 6.17 10.30 5.47
C ILE A 201 7.01 11.57 5.52
N MET A 202 6.41 12.66 6.03
CA MET A 202 7.05 13.96 6.20
C MET A 202 7.52 14.19 7.64
N ASP A 203 6.76 13.69 8.62
CA ASP A 203 7.08 13.77 10.05
C ASP A 203 7.03 12.36 10.67
N PRO A 204 8.19 11.71 10.89
CA PRO A 204 8.23 10.36 11.44
C PRO A 204 7.81 10.30 12.92
N ASP A 205 7.77 11.43 13.64
CA ASP A 205 7.36 11.48 15.04
C ASP A 205 5.84 11.70 15.21
N TRP A 206 5.11 11.89 14.11
CA TRP A 206 3.65 12.02 14.06
C TRP A 206 3.10 13.19 14.91
N ARG A 207 3.97 14.17 15.21
CA ARG A 207 3.67 15.33 16.06
C ARG A 207 2.80 16.35 15.35
N ASN A 208 2.80 16.35 14.02
CA ASN A 208 1.98 17.22 13.19
C ASN A 208 0.78 16.46 12.59
N ILE A 209 -0.35 17.15 12.41
CA ILE A 209 -1.53 16.59 11.72
C ILE A 209 -1.15 16.12 10.30
N ASN A 210 -0.29 16.89 9.62
CA ASN A 210 0.19 16.64 8.25
C ASN A 210 1.49 15.84 8.18
N HIS A 211 1.57 14.73 8.93
CA HIS A 211 2.74 13.84 8.92
C HIS A 211 2.89 13.01 7.63
N LEU A 212 1.85 12.93 6.81
CA LEU A 212 1.84 12.24 5.52
C LEU A 212 1.64 13.25 4.39
N SER A 213 2.31 12.99 3.27
CA SER A 213 2.09 13.66 2.00
C SER A 213 1.62 12.62 0.98
N GLY A 214 0.60 12.99 0.21
CA GLY A 214 0.10 12.22 -0.92
C GLY A 214 0.33 12.93 -2.22
N MET A 215 -0.16 12.34 -3.30
CA MET A 215 0.01 12.87 -4.65
C MET A 215 -1.34 13.29 -5.22
N CYS A 216 -1.30 14.36 -6.00
CA CYS A 216 -2.40 14.78 -6.85
C CYS A 216 -2.42 13.83 -8.06
N ILE A 217 -3.57 13.21 -8.33
CA ILE A 217 -3.73 12.44 -9.55
C ILE A 217 -4.17 13.40 -10.65
N PRO A 218 -3.50 13.43 -11.82
CA PRO A 218 -3.91 14.25 -12.95
C PRO A 218 -5.35 13.97 -13.41
N ASN A 219 -5.90 14.88 -14.22
CA ASN A 219 -7.25 14.75 -14.76
C ASN A 219 -7.48 13.38 -15.41
N GLY A 220 -8.63 12.77 -15.12
CA GLY A 220 -8.96 11.42 -15.56
C GLY A 220 -8.75 10.32 -14.51
N LEU A 221 -8.74 10.66 -13.21
CA LEU A 221 -8.75 9.69 -12.10
C LEU A 221 -9.76 8.56 -12.33
N GLY A 222 -10.96 8.90 -12.80
CA GLY A 222 -12.04 7.96 -13.09
C GLY A 222 -11.73 6.88 -14.14
N ASN A 223 -10.69 7.08 -14.96
CA ASN A 223 -10.23 6.06 -15.91
C ASN A 223 -9.61 4.83 -15.24
N LEU A 224 -9.19 4.95 -13.97
CA LEU A 224 -8.59 3.88 -13.19
C LEU A 224 -9.65 2.97 -12.56
N THR A 225 -10.64 2.52 -13.33
CA THR A 225 -11.83 1.80 -12.84
C THR A 225 -11.54 0.45 -12.17
N ASN A 226 -10.37 -0.15 -12.45
CA ASN A 226 -9.90 -1.38 -11.80
C ASN A 226 -9.14 -1.15 -10.50
N LEU A 227 -9.00 0.11 -10.05
CA LEU A 227 -8.25 0.45 -8.85
C LEU A 227 -8.94 -0.10 -7.60
N GLN A 228 -8.19 -0.87 -6.82
CA GLN A 228 -8.61 -1.52 -5.58
C GLN A 228 -7.97 -0.86 -4.36
N THR A 229 -6.78 -0.27 -4.52
CA THR A 229 -6.04 0.38 -3.43
C THR A 229 -5.47 1.71 -3.88
N LEU A 230 -5.81 2.76 -3.14
CA LEU A 230 -5.29 4.11 -3.30
C LEU A 230 -4.89 4.68 -1.93
N GLN A 231 -3.58 4.67 -1.62
CA GLN A 231 -3.10 4.91 -0.25
C GLN A 231 -2.75 6.37 0.10
N ALA A 232 -2.78 7.32 -0.84
CA ALA A 232 -2.51 8.72 -0.51
C ALA A 232 -2.98 9.67 -1.62
N LEU A 233 -4.31 9.78 -1.80
CA LEU A 233 -4.88 10.78 -2.70
C LEU A 233 -4.91 12.14 -2.01
N GLN A 234 -4.18 13.10 -2.56
CA GLN A 234 -4.31 14.50 -2.16
C GLN A 234 -5.63 15.05 -2.74
N VAL A 235 -6.57 15.44 -1.88
CA VAL A 235 -7.90 15.87 -2.33
C VAL A 235 -7.85 17.28 -2.95
N GLN A 236 -8.43 17.38 -4.15
CA GLN A 236 -8.68 18.61 -4.92
C GLN A 236 -10.03 18.50 -5.63
N ASP A 237 -10.60 19.63 -6.06
CA ASP A 237 -11.91 19.66 -6.73
C ASP A 237 -12.02 18.69 -7.92
N GLU A 238 -11.03 18.67 -8.82
CA GLU A 238 -11.02 17.79 -9.99
C GLU A 238 -10.95 16.31 -9.62
N SER A 239 -10.19 15.96 -8.56
CA SER A 239 -10.11 14.57 -8.09
C SER A 239 -11.44 14.08 -7.53
N LEU A 240 -12.21 14.96 -6.87
CA LEU A 240 -13.50 14.60 -6.26
C LEU A 240 -14.58 14.32 -7.31
N ARG A 241 -14.58 15.01 -8.45
CA ARG A 241 -15.58 14.81 -9.53
C ARG A 241 -15.64 13.37 -10.01
N HIS A 242 -14.50 12.67 -10.00
CA HIS A 242 -14.36 11.33 -10.54
C HIS A 242 -14.13 10.26 -9.47
N LEU A 243 -14.07 10.63 -8.18
CA LEU A 243 -13.77 9.69 -7.10
C LEU A 243 -14.82 8.56 -7.03
N GLY A 244 -16.10 8.89 -7.22
CA GLY A 244 -17.20 7.92 -7.23
C GLY A 244 -17.19 6.93 -8.41
N GLU A 245 -16.36 7.15 -9.43
CA GLU A 245 -16.19 6.20 -10.56
C GLU A 245 -15.34 4.98 -10.18
N LEU A 246 -14.55 5.08 -9.09
CA LEU A 246 -13.63 4.05 -8.61
C LEU A 246 -14.34 2.96 -7.79
N ARG A 247 -15.32 2.29 -8.39
CA ARG A 247 -16.24 1.35 -7.72
C ARG A 247 -15.58 0.08 -7.18
N GLN A 248 -14.38 -0.25 -7.64
CA GLN A 248 -13.62 -1.44 -7.23
C GLN A 248 -12.71 -1.19 -6.01
N LEU A 249 -12.71 0.03 -5.45
CA LEU A 249 -11.88 0.36 -4.30
C LEU A 249 -12.25 -0.45 -3.06
N LYS A 250 -11.23 -1.07 -2.48
CA LYS A 250 -11.26 -1.78 -1.20
C LYS A 250 -10.52 -1.04 -0.10
N SER A 251 -9.54 -0.20 -0.47
CA SER A 251 -8.73 0.59 0.46
C SER A 251 -8.50 1.99 -0.10
N LEU A 252 -9.00 2.99 0.60
CA LEU A 252 -8.85 4.40 0.23
C LEU A 252 -8.29 5.21 1.39
N ARG A 253 -7.24 5.99 1.11
CA ARG A 253 -6.76 7.05 2.01
C ARG A 253 -6.79 8.39 1.30
N LEU A 254 -7.53 9.32 1.90
CA LEU A 254 -7.66 10.70 1.50
C LEU A 254 -6.81 11.58 2.42
N LEU A 255 -6.02 12.46 1.84
CA LEU A 255 -5.18 13.43 2.53
C LEU A 255 -5.60 14.85 2.16
N ASN A 256 -5.31 15.80 3.05
CA ASN A 256 -5.59 17.22 2.85
C ASN A 256 -7.08 17.50 2.60
N VAL A 257 -7.94 16.85 3.38
CA VAL A 257 -9.39 16.99 3.27
C VAL A 257 -9.84 18.25 4.02
N LYS A 258 -10.53 19.14 3.31
CA LYS A 258 -11.24 20.27 3.92
C LYS A 258 -12.67 19.87 4.27
N GLY A 259 -13.25 20.48 5.29
CA GLY A 259 -14.63 20.23 5.73
C GLY A 259 -15.63 20.39 4.59
N ILE A 260 -15.44 21.40 3.73
CA ILE A 260 -16.26 21.66 2.54
C ILE A 260 -16.35 20.49 1.55
N TYR A 261 -15.37 19.58 1.56
CA TYR A 261 -15.35 18.43 0.66
C TYR A 261 -16.07 17.20 1.24
N CYS A 262 -16.39 17.19 2.54
CA CYS A 262 -16.91 16.00 3.20
C CYS A 262 -18.25 15.52 2.61
N GLY A 263 -19.12 16.45 2.16
CA GLY A 263 -20.37 16.10 1.46
C GLY A 263 -20.11 15.35 0.15
N ARG A 264 -19.30 15.91 -0.75
CA ARG A 264 -18.94 15.26 -2.03
C ARG A 264 -18.17 13.95 -1.85
N ILE A 265 -17.31 13.89 -0.83
CA ILE A 265 -16.62 12.64 -0.47
C ILE A 265 -17.64 11.59 -0.05
N SER A 266 -18.60 11.95 0.82
CA SER A 266 -19.67 11.05 1.27
C SER A 266 -20.49 10.52 0.09
N GLU A 267 -20.90 11.39 -0.85
CA GLU A 267 -21.59 11.01 -2.09
C GLU A 267 -20.77 10.02 -2.95
N SER A 268 -19.46 10.25 -3.08
CA SER A 268 -18.56 9.39 -3.83
C SER A 268 -18.38 8.02 -3.16
N LEU A 269 -18.27 7.99 -1.83
CA LEU A 269 -18.05 6.78 -1.04
C LEU A 269 -19.23 5.79 -1.14
N VAL A 270 -20.46 6.28 -1.32
CA VAL A 270 -21.65 5.42 -1.55
C VAL A 270 -21.47 4.48 -2.74
N GLN A 271 -20.68 4.87 -3.75
CA GLN A 271 -20.44 4.05 -4.94
C GLN A 271 -19.45 2.89 -4.68
N MET A 272 -18.71 2.91 -3.57
CA MET A 272 -17.61 1.99 -3.26
C MET A 272 -18.09 0.84 -2.36
N ARG A 273 -18.90 -0.07 -2.91
CA ARG A 273 -19.57 -1.15 -2.15
C ARG A 273 -18.62 -2.14 -1.47
N HIS A 274 -17.37 -2.23 -1.93
CA HIS A 274 -16.37 -3.16 -1.39
C HIS A 274 -15.31 -2.46 -0.51
N LEU A 275 -15.53 -1.20 -0.14
CA LEU A 275 -14.58 -0.44 0.65
C LEU A 275 -14.46 -1.03 2.07
N SER A 276 -13.29 -1.59 2.36
CA SER A 276 -12.95 -2.24 3.63
C SER A 276 -12.09 -1.36 4.54
N LEU A 277 -11.30 -0.45 3.95
CA LEU A 277 -10.43 0.47 4.68
C LEU A 277 -10.67 1.88 4.15
N LEU A 278 -11.03 2.78 5.07
CA LEU A 278 -11.11 4.22 4.83
C LEU A 278 -10.19 4.95 5.81
N SER A 279 -9.32 5.79 5.28
CA SER A 279 -8.52 6.73 6.07
C SER A 279 -8.72 8.14 5.53
N VAL A 280 -9.01 9.09 6.41
CA VAL A 280 -9.29 10.48 6.04
C VAL A 280 -8.46 11.38 6.95
N ASN A 281 -7.61 12.20 6.35
CA ASN A 281 -6.81 13.18 7.06
C ASN A 281 -7.23 14.59 6.65
N ALA A 282 -7.63 15.40 7.63
CA ALA A 282 -7.92 16.81 7.45
C ALA A 282 -6.69 17.58 6.93
N SER A 283 -6.89 18.70 6.25
CA SER A 283 -5.78 19.55 5.79
C SER A 283 -5.09 20.30 6.93
N ASP A 284 -5.81 20.61 8.00
CA ASP A 284 -5.28 21.23 9.20
C ASP A 284 -6.18 20.95 10.41
N GLY A 285 -5.80 21.46 11.58
CA GLY A 285 -6.50 21.20 12.85
C GLY A 285 -7.79 22.00 13.04
N ASN A 286 -8.10 22.96 12.17
CA ASN A 286 -9.31 23.78 12.24
C ASN A 286 -10.43 23.19 11.37
N GLU A 287 -10.08 22.49 10.30
CA GLU A 287 -11.04 21.82 9.43
C GLU A 287 -11.84 20.75 10.16
N VAL A 288 -13.16 20.90 10.11
CA VAL A 288 -14.12 19.99 10.74
C VAL A 288 -14.53 18.92 9.74
N LEU A 289 -14.27 17.66 10.08
CA LEU A 289 -14.68 16.51 9.29
C LEU A 289 -16.08 16.05 9.72
N LEU A 290 -17.00 16.02 8.75
CA LEU A 290 -18.34 15.46 8.91
C LEU A 290 -18.66 14.58 7.70
N LEU A 291 -18.30 13.30 7.79
CA LEU A 291 -18.65 12.32 6.79
C LEU A 291 -19.96 11.65 7.20
N ASN A 292 -20.98 11.79 6.37
CA ASN A 292 -22.32 11.25 6.61
C ASN A 292 -22.62 10.18 5.56
N VAL A 293 -22.10 8.98 5.76
CA VAL A 293 -22.19 7.88 4.79
C VAL A 293 -22.25 6.53 5.51
N LEU A 294 -23.10 5.63 5.01
CA LEU A 294 -23.18 4.26 5.46
C LEU A 294 -22.23 3.37 4.65
N LEU A 295 -21.28 2.71 5.31
CA LEU A 295 -20.29 1.84 4.67
C LEU A 295 -20.31 0.42 5.26
N PRO A 296 -21.26 -0.44 4.83
CA PRO A 296 -21.49 -1.75 5.47
C PRO A 296 -20.32 -2.72 5.34
N SER A 297 -19.49 -2.58 4.31
CA SER A 297 -18.30 -3.42 4.10
C SER A 297 -17.06 -2.93 4.87
N LEU A 298 -17.17 -1.81 5.59
CA LEU A 298 -16.03 -1.16 6.24
C LEU A 298 -15.54 -1.97 7.43
N GLN A 299 -14.26 -2.31 7.41
CA GLN A 299 -13.57 -3.08 8.44
C GLN A 299 -12.59 -2.23 9.24
N LYS A 300 -12.08 -1.15 8.63
CA LYS A 300 -11.09 -0.25 9.24
C LYS A 300 -11.41 1.20 8.92
N LEU A 301 -11.52 2.01 9.96
CA LEU A 301 -11.74 3.45 9.87
C LEU A 301 -10.63 4.20 10.59
N ARG A 302 -10.01 5.14 9.89
CA ARG A 302 -8.98 6.01 10.47
C ARG A 302 -9.30 7.46 10.14
N LEU A 303 -9.63 8.25 11.16
CA LEU A 303 -9.92 9.66 10.99
C LEU A 303 -8.87 10.48 11.73
N ARG A 304 -8.25 11.42 11.02
CA ARG A 304 -7.27 12.35 11.58
C ARG A 304 -7.69 13.78 11.30
N GLY A 305 -8.02 14.53 12.34
CA GLY A 305 -8.55 15.89 12.26
C GLY A 305 -9.81 16.05 13.10
N ARG A 306 -10.20 17.31 13.32
CA ARG A 306 -11.33 17.67 14.17
C ARG A 306 -12.61 17.04 13.64
N LEU A 307 -13.35 16.35 14.50
CA LEU A 307 -14.67 15.82 14.15
C LEU A 307 -15.75 16.83 14.51
N ALA A 308 -16.85 16.84 13.76
CA ALA A 308 -18.02 17.63 14.13
C ALA A 308 -18.57 17.16 15.49
N GLU A 309 -19.16 18.10 16.23
CA GLU A 309 -19.88 17.79 17.47
C GLU A 309 -21.03 16.83 17.18
N GLY A 310 -21.27 15.85 18.06
CA GLY A 310 -22.27 14.80 17.84
C GLY A 310 -21.94 13.78 16.75
N ALA A 311 -20.81 13.91 16.02
CA ALA A 311 -20.51 13.04 14.88
C ALA A 311 -20.45 11.55 15.23
N LEU A 312 -20.01 11.19 16.45
CA LEU A 312 -19.95 9.79 16.90
C LEU A 312 -21.33 9.18 17.14
N ASP A 313 -22.35 10.01 17.37
CA ASP A 313 -23.71 9.59 17.68
C ASP A 313 -24.63 9.68 16.47
N GLU A 314 -24.48 10.75 15.69
CA GLU A 314 -25.36 11.08 14.58
C GLU A 314 -24.90 10.47 13.25
N SER A 315 -23.59 10.31 13.03
CA SER A 315 -23.10 9.83 11.73
C SER A 315 -23.34 8.32 11.56
N PRO A 316 -23.92 7.89 10.42
CA PRO A 316 -24.03 6.48 10.06
C PRO A 316 -22.68 5.74 9.98
N LEU A 317 -21.56 6.45 9.93
CA LEU A 317 -20.22 5.85 9.96
C LEU A 317 -19.91 5.10 11.28
N PHE A 318 -20.51 5.54 12.39
CA PHE A 318 -20.27 4.97 13.73
C PHE A 318 -21.46 4.16 14.25
N GLN A 319 -22.52 4.04 13.45
CA GLN A 319 -23.67 3.22 13.79
C GLN A 319 -23.36 1.75 13.57
N ALA A 320 -23.79 0.90 14.51
CA ALA A 320 -23.69 -0.53 14.33
C ALA A 320 -24.76 -0.99 13.32
N VAL A 321 -24.33 -1.40 12.13
CA VAL A 321 -25.21 -1.99 11.11
C VAL A 321 -25.17 -3.50 11.23
N GLU A 322 -26.32 -4.15 11.12
CA GLU A 322 -26.39 -5.61 11.12
C GLU A 322 -25.52 -6.19 9.98
N GLY A 323 -24.59 -7.08 10.34
CA GLY A 323 -23.63 -7.67 9.40
C GLY A 323 -22.36 -6.84 9.14
N GLN A 324 -22.27 -5.58 9.57
CA GLN A 324 -21.04 -4.80 9.52
C GLN A 324 -20.08 -5.24 10.63
N ASN A 325 -18.81 -5.43 10.27
CA ASN A 325 -17.77 -5.79 11.22
C ASN A 325 -16.62 -4.79 11.16
N LEU A 326 -16.78 -3.66 11.86
CA LEU A 326 -15.69 -2.70 12.06
C LEU A 326 -14.73 -3.26 13.13
N TYR A 327 -13.51 -3.60 12.72
CA TYR A 327 -12.53 -4.23 13.60
C TYR A 327 -11.48 -3.26 14.14
N GLU A 328 -11.23 -2.16 13.43
CA GLU A 328 -10.25 -1.14 13.81
C GLU A 328 -10.82 0.26 13.63
N LEU A 329 -10.76 1.04 14.70
CA LEU A 329 -11.06 2.46 14.70
C LEU A 329 -9.87 3.24 15.26
N VAL A 330 -9.36 4.18 14.47
CA VAL A 330 -8.30 5.11 14.89
C VAL A 330 -8.84 6.52 14.78
N LEU A 331 -8.90 7.21 15.91
CA LEU A 331 -9.25 8.63 15.99
C LEU A 331 -8.02 9.41 16.44
N SER A 332 -7.65 10.40 15.64
CA SER A 332 -6.48 11.24 15.93
C SER A 332 -6.82 12.70 15.73
N TRP A 333 -6.37 13.57 16.64
CA TRP A 333 -6.61 15.02 16.53
C TRP A 333 -8.09 15.41 16.42
N SER A 334 -8.97 14.59 17.00
CA SER A 334 -10.42 14.68 16.83
C SER A 334 -11.08 15.82 17.62
N GLN A 335 -10.40 16.36 18.64
CA GLN A 335 -10.91 17.42 19.52
C GLN A 335 -12.31 17.13 20.09
N LEU A 336 -12.54 15.87 20.47
CA LEU A 336 -13.78 15.44 21.09
C LEU A 336 -13.87 16.04 22.49
N THR A 337 -14.98 16.71 22.78
CA THR A 337 -15.26 17.35 24.07
C THR A 337 -15.96 16.41 25.04
N GLU A 338 -16.77 15.47 24.51
CA GLU A 338 -17.46 14.43 25.27
C GLU A 338 -16.70 13.09 25.22
N ASP A 339 -16.91 12.26 26.25
CA ASP A 339 -16.30 10.93 26.32
C ASP A 339 -16.73 10.10 25.10
N PRO A 340 -15.79 9.63 24.24
CA PRO A 340 -16.14 8.88 23.05
C PRO A 340 -16.54 7.43 23.32
N LEU A 341 -16.19 6.86 24.47
CA LEU A 341 -16.39 5.44 24.74
C LEU A 341 -17.87 5.02 24.78
N PRO A 342 -18.79 5.78 25.42
CA PRO A 342 -20.22 5.50 25.36
C PRO A 342 -20.73 5.38 23.93
N SER A 343 -20.44 6.37 23.08
CA SER A 343 -20.91 6.38 21.69
C SER A 343 -20.28 5.25 20.88
N LEU A 344 -19.02 4.90 21.13
CA LEU A 344 -18.34 3.83 20.40
C LEU A 344 -18.65 2.42 20.93
N SER A 345 -19.17 2.28 22.14
CA SER A 345 -19.45 0.98 22.78
C SER A 345 -20.40 0.09 21.97
N ARG A 346 -21.26 0.69 21.13
CA ARG A 346 -22.17 -0.01 20.21
C ARG A 346 -21.42 -0.84 19.14
N LEU A 347 -20.16 -0.51 18.84
CA LEU A 347 -19.31 -1.17 17.86
C LEU A 347 -18.65 -2.43 18.47
N SER A 348 -19.46 -3.44 18.76
CA SER A 348 -19.04 -4.66 19.47
C SER A 348 -18.00 -5.53 18.75
N SER A 349 -17.80 -5.32 17.44
CA SER A 349 -16.79 -6.02 16.64
C SER A 349 -15.37 -5.45 16.77
N LEU A 350 -15.19 -4.31 17.44
CA LEU A 350 -13.88 -3.66 17.56
C LEU A 350 -12.88 -4.57 18.28
N THR A 351 -11.75 -4.79 17.61
CA THR A 351 -10.58 -5.51 18.16
C THR A 351 -9.46 -4.55 18.51
N ARG A 352 -9.44 -3.38 17.85
CA ARG A 352 -8.50 -2.30 18.09
C ARG A 352 -9.21 -0.96 18.09
N LEU A 353 -9.02 -0.22 19.15
CA LEU A 353 -9.42 1.17 19.27
C LEU A 353 -8.14 1.97 19.58
N HIS A 354 -7.95 3.13 18.96
CA HIS A 354 -6.77 3.94 19.22
C HIS A 354 -7.12 5.42 19.20
N PHE A 355 -6.70 6.13 20.24
CA PHE A 355 -6.85 7.57 20.38
C PHE A 355 -5.50 8.27 20.44
N THR A 356 -5.26 9.21 19.53
CA THR A 356 -4.05 10.05 19.57
C THR A 356 -4.46 11.51 19.58
N ARG A 357 -4.33 12.22 20.71
CA ARG A 357 -4.80 13.62 20.84
C ARG A 357 -6.26 13.78 20.39
N ALA A 358 -7.11 12.78 20.67
CA ALA A 358 -8.46 12.70 20.12
C ALA A 358 -9.52 13.33 21.03
N TYR A 359 -9.37 13.17 22.35
CA TYR A 359 -10.30 13.63 23.37
C TYR A 359 -9.63 14.71 24.22
N THR A 360 -10.35 15.79 24.55
CA THR A 360 -9.83 16.94 25.32
C THR A 360 -10.22 16.92 26.79
N GLY A 361 -11.11 16.00 27.21
CA GLY A 361 -11.45 15.86 28.63
C GLY A 361 -10.42 15.05 29.42
N GLU A 362 -10.63 15.00 30.73
CA GLU A 362 -9.65 14.47 31.68
C GLU A 362 -9.80 12.96 31.93
N HIS A 363 -11.00 12.42 31.77
CA HIS A 363 -11.32 11.05 32.14
C HIS A 363 -12.10 10.32 31.05
N LEU A 364 -11.74 9.07 30.82
CA LEU A 364 -12.49 8.13 29.97
C LEU A 364 -13.17 7.10 30.87
N SER A 365 -14.48 6.93 30.69
CA SER A 365 -15.30 6.00 31.46
C SER A 365 -15.41 4.68 30.70
N LEU A 366 -14.74 3.64 31.20
CA LEU A 366 -14.81 2.31 30.59
C LEU A 366 -15.65 1.39 31.47
N LEU A 367 -16.87 1.08 31.01
CA LEU A 367 -17.80 0.22 31.74
C LEU A 367 -17.62 -1.26 31.38
N THR A 368 -17.90 -2.13 32.36
CA THR A 368 -17.87 -3.58 32.18
C THR A 368 -18.86 -4.01 31.09
N GLY A 369 -18.41 -4.84 30.15
CA GLY A 369 -19.21 -5.33 29.04
C GLY A 369 -19.09 -4.51 27.74
N TRP A 370 -18.47 -3.33 27.79
CA TRP A 370 -18.13 -2.60 26.57
C TRP A 370 -16.95 -3.24 25.84
N PHE A 371 -17.01 -3.23 24.50
CA PHE A 371 -15.98 -3.74 23.60
C PHE A 371 -15.52 -5.19 23.91
N PRO A 372 -16.41 -6.19 23.84
CA PRO A 372 -16.13 -7.56 24.28
C PRO A 372 -15.01 -8.28 23.50
N LYS A 373 -14.66 -7.78 22.30
CA LYS A 373 -13.62 -8.35 21.42
C LYS A 373 -12.33 -7.52 21.40
N LEU A 374 -12.24 -6.46 22.22
CA LEU A 374 -11.11 -5.53 22.21
C LEU A 374 -9.85 -6.23 22.70
N LYS A 375 -8.77 -6.10 21.93
CA LYS A 375 -7.44 -6.64 22.25
C LYS A 375 -6.43 -5.53 22.54
N VAL A 376 -6.65 -4.35 21.95
CA VAL A 376 -5.76 -3.19 22.08
C VAL A 376 -6.63 -1.93 22.18
N LEU A 377 -6.34 -1.10 23.17
CA LEU A 377 -6.88 0.25 23.37
C LEU A 377 -5.72 1.26 23.39
#